data_AF-A0A7Y2BVJ3-F1
#
_entry.id   AF-A0A7Y2BVJ3-F1
#
_cell.length_a   1.000
_cell.length_b   1.000
_cell.length_c   1.000
_cell.angle_alpha   90.00
_cell.angle_beta   90.00
_cell.angle_gamma   90.00
#
_symmetry.space_group_name_H-M   'P 1'
#
loop_
_entity.id
_entity.type
_entity.pdbx_description
1 polymer ?
#
loop_
_entity_poly.entity_id
_entity_poly.type
_entity_poly.pdbx_seq_one_letter_code
_entity_poly.pdbx_strand_id
1 'polypeptide(L)'
;MKKINTNTLIIGGECDRQVGPQHAEALHEANPSSQLLILQNMGHVLKVLKEDCSDDLNSYSDASMPLHPELVELVLKFIKPAN
;
A
#
# COMPACT_ATOMS: atom_id res chain seq x y z
N MET A 1 13.01 11.88 0.89
CA MET A 1 12.58 11.68 2.29
C MET A 1 13.66 12.09 3.33
N LYS A 2 14.60 13.00 3.00
CA LYS A 2 15.84 13.28 3.77
C LYS A 2 15.69 13.93 5.16
N LYS A 3 14.52 14.50 5.48
CA LYS A 3 14.26 15.18 6.77
C LYS A 3 13.40 14.34 7.73
N ILE A 4 12.96 13.15 7.29
CA ILE A 4 12.12 12.26 8.09
C ILE A 4 13.04 11.33 8.86
N ASN A 5 13.08 11.50 10.18
CA ASN A 5 13.96 10.76 11.09
C ASN A 5 13.17 9.83 12.04
N THR A 6 11.90 9.57 11.71
CA THR A 6 11.00 8.70 12.48
C THR A 6 10.81 7.37 11.76
N ASN A 7 10.38 6.35 12.51
CA ASN A 7 9.96 5.08 11.91
C ASN A 7 8.90 5.36 10.84
N THR A 8 9.09 4.81 9.64
CA THR A 8 8.29 5.14 8.45
C THR A 8 7.92 3.85 7.73
N LEU A 9 6.63 3.68 7.43
CA LEU A 9 6.11 2.62 6.58
C LEU A 9 5.59 3.23 5.28
N ILE A 10 6.04 2.69 4.16
CA ILE A 10 5.61 3.04 2.80
C ILE A 10 4.89 1.82 2.24
N ILE A 11 3.67 2.03 1.75
CA ILE A 11 2.82 0.99 1.18
C ILE A 11 2.43 1.42 -0.24
N GLY A 12 2.62 0.54 -1.21
CA GLY A 12 2.15 0.70 -2.59
C GLY A 12 1.24 -0.45 -3.00
N GLY A 13 0.35 -0.20 -3.96
CA GLY A 13 -0.48 -1.24 -4.58
C GLY A 13 0.06 -1.62 -5.95
N GLU A 14 0.17 -2.91 -6.24
CA GLU A 14 0.55 -3.40 -7.56
C GLU A 14 -0.43 -2.95 -8.65
N CYS A 15 -1.72 -2.96 -8.35
CA CYS A 15 -2.79 -2.58 -9.26
C CYS A 15 -3.15 -1.09 -9.18
N ASP A 16 -2.38 -0.26 -8.44
CA ASP A 16 -2.63 1.18 -8.41
C ASP A 16 -2.25 1.81 -9.76
N ARG A 17 -3.26 2.00 -10.61
CA ARG A 17 -3.10 2.60 -11.94
C ARG A 17 -2.86 4.12 -11.89
N GLN A 18 -3.19 4.79 -10.78
CA GLN A 18 -3.00 6.23 -10.64
C GLN A 18 -1.60 6.56 -10.12
N VAL A 19 -1.10 5.73 -9.19
CA VAL A 19 0.18 5.88 -8.50
C VAL A 19 0.87 4.51 -8.46
N GLY A 20 1.58 4.18 -9.54
CA GLY A 20 2.25 2.89 -9.67
C GLY A 20 3.28 2.59 -8.56
N PRO A 21 3.62 1.31 -8.34
CA PRO A 21 4.49 0.87 -7.24
C PRO A 21 5.88 1.51 -7.27
N GLN A 22 6.36 1.94 -8.44
CA GLN A 22 7.65 2.61 -8.62
C GLN A 22 7.76 3.90 -7.80
N HIS A 23 6.64 4.57 -7.51
CA HIS A 23 6.66 5.75 -6.64
C HIS A 23 6.94 5.38 -5.19
N ALA A 24 6.38 4.28 -4.69
CA ALA A 24 6.64 3.77 -3.35
C ALA A 24 8.11 3.31 -3.22
N GLU A 25 8.62 2.63 -4.25
CA GLU A 25 10.04 2.26 -4.36
C GLU A 25 10.95 3.50 -4.32
N ALA A 26 10.66 4.53 -5.13
CA ALA A 26 11.45 5.76 -5.15
C ALA A 26 11.43 6.51 -3.80
N LEU A 27 10.30 6.47 -3.07
CA LEU A 27 10.23 7.04 -1.71
C LEU A 27 11.11 6.27 -0.73
N HIS A 28 11.13 4.93 -0.83
CA HIS A 28 11.99 4.07 -0.02
C HIS A 28 13.46 4.29 -0.34
N GLU A 29 13.84 4.37 -1.62
CA GLU A 29 15.22 4.71 -2.02
C GLU A 29 15.65 6.08 -1.46
N ALA A 30 14.73 7.03 -1.39
CA ALA A 30 15.00 8.36 -0.82
C ALA A 30 15.05 8.39 0.72
N ASN A 31 14.69 7.29 1.40
CA ASN A 31 14.92 7.02 2.83
C ASN A 31 15.00 5.50 3.09
N PRO A 32 16.19 4.88 2.91
CA PRO A 32 16.35 3.42 3.02
C PRO A 32 16.08 2.85 4.42
N SER A 33 15.94 3.71 5.44
CA SER A 33 15.54 3.27 6.79
C SER A 33 14.03 3.03 6.94
N SER A 34 13.24 3.41 5.92
CA SER A 34 11.81 3.12 5.88
C SER A 34 11.53 1.65 5.59
N GLN A 35 10.37 1.15 6.02
CA GLN A 35 9.85 -0.14 5.60
C GLN A 35 9.04 0.06 4.31
N LEU A 36 9.23 -0.80 3.32
CA LEU A 36 8.50 -0.77 2.04
C LEU A 36 7.75 -2.08 1.84
N LEU A 37 6.45 -1.99 1.53
CA LEU A 37 5.65 -3.12 1.11
C LEU A 37 4.82 -2.76 -0.13
N ILE A 38 4.91 -3.62 -1.15
CA ILE A 38 4.05 -3.55 -2.34
C ILE A 38 3.02 -4.67 -2.22
N LEU A 39 1.75 -4.31 -2.06
CA LEU A 39 0.66 -5.26 -1.92
C LEU A 39 0.16 -5.69 -3.29
N GLN A 40 0.25 -7.00 -3.53
CA GLN A 40 -0.24 -7.64 -4.74
C GLN A 40 -1.73 -7.44 -4.85
N ASN A 41 -2.21 -7.19 -6.05
CA ASN A 41 -3.63 -7.01 -6.35
C ASN A 41 -4.33 -5.88 -5.55
N MET A 42 -3.59 -4.97 -4.90
CA MET A 42 -4.19 -3.81 -4.26
C MET A 42 -4.30 -2.64 -5.24
N GLY A 43 -5.51 -2.10 -5.39
CA GLY A 43 -5.78 -0.91 -6.19
C GLY A 43 -5.61 0.40 -5.43
N HIS A 44 -5.88 1.53 -6.11
CA HIS A 44 -5.72 2.88 -5.57
C HIS A 44 -6.59 3.15 -4.32
N VAL A 45 -7.81 2.61 -4.33
CA VAL A 45 -8.77 2.76 -3.21
C VAL A 45 -8.54 1.73 -2.09
N LEU A 46 -7.36 1.09 -2.05
CA LEU A 46 -6.90 0.20 -0.98
C LEU A 46 -7.67 -1.14 -0.85
N LYS A 47 -8.46 -1.46 -1.87
CA LYS A 47 -9.23 -2.70 -1.96
C LYS A 47 -8.44 -3.81 -2.64
N VAL A 48 -8.78 -5.05 -2.30
CA VAL A 48 -8.30 -6.22 -3.03
C VAL A 48 -9.02 -6.30 -4.37
N LEU A 49 -8.25 -6.46 -5.43
CA LEU A 49 -8.68 -6.63 -6.80
C LEU A 49 -8.37 -8.06 -7.25
N LYS A 50 -8.80 -8.39 -8.47
CA LYS A 50 -8.36 -9.60 -9.16
C LYS A 50 -6.90 -9.52 -9.57
N GLU A 51 -6.31 -10.68 -9.84
CA GLU A 51 -4.91 -10.81 -10.28
C GLU A 51 -4.57 -9.97 -11.52
N ASP A 52 -5.53 -9.78 -12.42
CA ASP A 52 -5.38 -8.99 -13.64
C ASP A 52 -5.75 -7.50 -13.48
N CYS A 53 -6.03 -7.06 -12.24
CA CYS A 53 -6.48 -5.72 -11.91
C CYS A 53 -7.73 -5.27 -12.72
N SER A 54 -8.56 -6.21 -13.20
CA SER A 54 -9.66 -5.91 -14.12
C SER A 54 -10.86 -5.21 -13.47
N ASP A 55 -11.01 -5.37 -12.16
CA ASP A 55 -12.09 -4.80 -11.36
C ASP A 55 -11.72 -3.48 -10.65
N ASP A 56 -10.59 -2.86 -11.02
CA ASP A 56 -10.14 -1.56 -10.48
C ASP A 56 -11.24 -0.49 -10.53
N LEU A 57 -11.90 -0.30 -11.69
CA LEU A 57 -12.98 0.68 -11.82
C LEU A 57 -14.21 0.36 -10.95
N ASN A 58 -14.55 -0.93 -10.80
CA ASN A 58 -15.68 -1.34 -9.97
C ASN A 58 -15.40 -1.09 -8.49
N SER A 59 -14.14 -1.18 -8.07
CA SER A 59 -13.73 -0.99 -6.68
C SER A 59 -14.05 0.40 -6.12
N TYR A 60 -14.23 1.42 -6.98
CA TYR A 60 -14.63 2.77 -6.57
C TYR A 60 -16.09 2.86 -6.12
N SER A 61 -16.98 2.06 -6.71
CA SER A 61 -18.43 2.14 -6.49
C SER A 61 -19.00 0.97 -5.70
N ASP A 62 -18.35 -0.19 -5.71
CA ASP A 62 -18.80 -1.36 -4.96
C ASP A 62 -18.32 -1.32 -3.50
N ALA A 63 -19.21 -0.90 -2.60
CA ALA A 63 -18.94 -0.84 -1.16
C ALA A 63 -18.77 -2.23 -0.50
N SER A 64 -19.15 -3.33 -1.17
CA SER A 64 -19.02 -4.69 -0.63
C SER A 64 -17.61 -5.26 -0.79
N MET A 65 -16.81 -4.72 -1.71
CA MET A 65 -15.42 -5.14 -1.90
C MET A 65 -14.59 -4.78 -0.66
N PRO A 66 -13.88 -5.76 -0.05
CA PRO A 66 -13.13 -5.53 1.17
C PRO A 66 -11.84 -4.77 0.91
N LEU A 67 -11.33 -4.12 1.96
CA LEU A 67 -9.95 -3.64 1.99
C LEU A 67 -8.98 -4.82 1.83
N HIS A 68 -7.79 -4.56 1.30
CA HIS A 68 -6.76 -5.58 1.23
C HIS A 68 -6.44 -6.10 2.64
N PRO A 69 -6.56 -7.40 2.92
CA PRO A 69 -6.45 -7.93 4.29
C PRO A 69 -5.07 -7.66 4.90
N GLU A 70 -4.01 -7.80 4.12
CA GLU A 70 -2.65 -7.52 4.57
C GLU A 70 -2.43 -6.04 4.90
N LEU A 71 -3.11 -5.11 4.24
CA LEU A 71 -2.98 -3.68 4.54
C LEU A 71 -3.32 -3.39 6.00
N VAL A 72 -4.44 -3.92 6.46
CA VAL A 72 -4.92 -3.72 7.84
C VAL A 72 -3.94 -4.35 8.83
N GLU A 73 -3.50 -5.57 8.57
CA GLU A 73 -2.54 -6.27 9.43
C GLU A 73 -1.22 -5.49 9.56
N LEU A 74 -0.68 -5.01 8.44
CA LEU A 74 0.58 -4.30 8.38
C LEU A 74 0.51 -2.96 9.12
N VAL A 75 -0.55 -2.19 8.90
CA VAL A 75 -0.75 -0.92 9.61
C VAL A 75 -0.87 -1.18 11.11
N LEU A 76 -1.66 -2.18 11.53
CA LEU A 76 -1.79 -2.53 12.94
C LEU A 76 -0.46 -2.96 13.56
N LYS A 77 0.34 -3.75 12.84
CA LYS A 77 1.67 -4.17 13.28
C LYS A 77 2.64 -2.99 13.40
N PHE A 78 2.54 -2.01 12.51
CA PHE A 78 3.41 -0.85 12.51
C PHE A 78 3.09 0.16 13.61
N ILE A 79 1.80 0.40 13.90
CA ILE A 79 1.39 1.39 14.92
C ILE A 79 1.40 0.83 16.34
N LYS A 80 1.29 -0.50 16.50
CA LYS A 80 1.36 -1.11 17.83
C LYS A 80 2.78 -0.97 18.38
N PRO A 81 2.94 -0.56 19.64
CA PRO A 81 4.25 -0.52 20.27
C PRO A 81 4.84 -1.94 20.30
N ALA A 82 6.15 -2.05 20.04
CA ALA A 82 6.89 -3.27 20.32
C ALA A 82 6.87 -3.45 21.84
N ASN A 83 6.03 -4.35 22.33
CA ASN A 83 6.07 -4.80 23.72
C ASN A 83 7.31 -5.67 23.95
#